data_AF-A0A6G0JAU0-F1
#
_entry.id   AF-A0A6G0JAU0-F1
#
_cell.length_a   1.000
_cell.length_b   1.000
_cell.length_c   1.000
_cell.angle_alpha   90.00
_cell.angle_beta   90.00
_cell.angle_gamma   90.00
#
_symmetry.space_group_name_H-M   'P 1'
#
loop_
_entity.id
_entity.type
_entity.pdbx_description
1 polymer ?
#
loop_
_entity_poly.entity_id
_entity_poly.type
_entity_poly.pdbx_seq_one_letter_code
_entity_poly.pdbx_strand_id
1 'polypeptide(L)'
;MFPWSLTSCFPVPTAEVISGKQEGVYAWIGINFVLGRFDHADEEDATVEVTTGSQNQQPISRRRTVGIIDMGGASLQIAYEVPSAITFSSPQEEEAGKSVLAEFNLGCDVEHTQHVYRVYVTTFLGFGGNMARQRYEDQLVNNTLAKNRFLTTQTGLNEDKPYLDPCLPAGLSDTAVRDNNTLYLRGQGDWTRCQEVVRPFLGLHNGTMSPGGVYQAPINFSNSEFYGFSEFFYCTEDVLRLGGQYDSEKYSRAAMDFCSTKWSTLKQRLDNKLFSQQADLGRLKYQCFKSAWMYEVLHSGFRFPTNYASLKTAQLVYDKEVQWTLGAILFKTRFLPLRDLRQETLRQSHPSWLRSSFVYNHHLFSLCILVVVLAILLYILRLRRIHQREQRQAEVLNLIWAEEGEALLP
;
A
#
# COMPACT_ATOMS: atom_id res chain seq x y z
N MET A 1 13.57 -11.29 -38.15
CA MET A 1 14.24 -10.55 -37.05
C MET A 1 13.55 -9.19 -36.96
N PHE A 2 12.49 -9.08 -36.17
CA PHE A 2 11.78 -7.82 -35.96
C PHE A 2 12.51 -7.07 -34.84
N PRO A 3 13.01 -5.84 -35.08
CA PRO A 3 13.58 -5.04 -34.03
C PRO A 3 12.43 -4.49 -33.20
N TRP A 4 12.25 -5.02 -32.00
CA TRP A 4 11.45 -4.36 -30.98
C TRP A 4 12.20 -3.10 -30.55
N SER A 5 11.79 -1.94 -31.05
CA SER A 5 12.11 -0.69 -30.37
C SER A 5 11.35 -0.69 -29.05
N LEU A 6 12.07 -0.87 -27.93
CA LEU A 6 11.58 -0.44 -26.62
C LEU A 6 11.52 1.08 -26.65
N THR A 7 10.46 1.62 -27.23
CA THR A 7 10.12 3.03 -27.06
C THR A 7 9.74 3.19 -25.60
N SER A 8 10.66 3.76 -24.81
CA SER A 8 10.39 4.01 -23.41
C SER A 8 9.21 4.97 -23.29
N CYS A 9 8.07 4.45 -22.85
CA CYS A 9 6.88 5.26 -22.55
C CYS A 9 7.11 6.04 -21.25
N PHE A 10 7.94 7.08 -21.30
CA PHE A 10 8.03 8.08 -20.23
C PHE A 10 7.36 9.39 -20.66
N PRO A 11 6.03 9.52 -20.59
CA PRO A 11 5.39 10.83 -20.62
C PRO A 11 5.71 11.57 -19.31
N VAL A 12 6.27 12.78 -19.41
CA VAL A 12 6.58 13.66 -18.27
C VAL A 12 5.27 13.90 -17.48
N PRO A 13 5.16 13.46 -16.20
CA PRO A 13 6.16 13.61 -15.14
C PRO A 13 6.55 12.25 -14.53
N THR A 14 7.68 11.68 -14.95
CA THR A 14 8.13 10.35 -14.48
C THR A 14 9.20 10.41 -13.39
N ALA A 15 9.61 11.61 -12.99
CA ALA A 15 10.50 11.84 -11.86
C ALA A 15 9.90 12.92 -10.94
N GLU A 16 9.65 12.54 -9.69
CA GLU A 16 9.09 13.39 -8.63
C GLU A 16 9.88 13.08 -7.35
N VAL A 17 10.26 14.10 -6.58
CA VAL A 17 10.75 13.89 -5.22
C VAL A 17 9.54 13.76 -4.32
N ILE A 18 9.27 12.54 -3.85
CA ILE A 18 8.14 12.29 -2.97
C ILE A 18 8.45 12.81 -1.56
N SER A 19 7.43 13.34 -0.90
CA SER A 19 7.48 13.67 0.52
C SER A 19 7.49 12.40 1.38
N GLY A 20 7.99 12.49 2.62
CA GLY A 20 7.89 11.39 3.59
C GLY A 20 6.44 10.97 3.89
N LYS A 21 5.50 11.92 3.77
CA LYS A 21 4.05 11.66 3.83
C LYS A 21 3.60 10.71 2.71
N GLN A 22 4.04 10.96 1.47
CA GLN A 22 3.74 10.09 0.33
C GLN A 22 4.38 8.72 0.50
N GLU A 23 5.65 8.65 0.95
CA GLU A 23 6.34 7.38 1.19
C GLU A 23 5.58 6.50 2.21
N GLY A 24 5.16 7.08 3.34
CA GLY A 24 4.38 6.37 4.35
C GLY A 24 2.99 5.94 3.86
N VAL A 25 2.30 6.78 3.08
CA VAL A 25 1.03 6.39 2.43
C VAL A 25 1.24 5.24 1.45
N TYR A 26 2.29 5.29 0.64
CA TYR A 26 2.58 4.23 -0.33
C TYR A 26 2.97 2.92 0.35
N ALA A 27 3.75 2.96 1.43
CA ALA A 27 4.02 1.77 2.24
C ALA A 27 2.71 1.18 2.82
N TRP A 28 1.82 2.02 3.35
CA TRP A 28 0.53 1.60 3.87
C TRP A 28 -0.39 1.01 2.79
N ILE A 29 -0.39 1.57 1.57
CA ILE A 29 -1.12 1.00 0.43
C ILE A 29 -0.53 -0.36 0.07
N GLY A 30 0.80 -0.46 -0.03
CA GLY A 30 1.49 -1.69 -0.41
C GLY A 30 1.15 -2.87 0.49
N ILE A 31 1.21 -2.69 1.81
CA ILE A 31 0.89 -3.77 2.76
C ILE A 31 -0.57 -4.21 2.68
N ASN A 32 -1.50 -3.25 2.62
CA ASN A 32 -2.93 -3.54 2.61
C ASN A 32 -3.36 -4.19 1.30
N PHE A 33 -2.71 -3.85 0.19
CA PHE A 33 -2.88 -4.53 -1.09
C PHE A 33 -2.40 -5.98 -1.01
N VAL A 34 -1.18 -6.22 -0.51
CA VAL A 34 -0.61 -7.58 -0.39
C VAL A 34 -1.45 -8.46 0.53
N LEU A 35 -2.06 -7.88 1.57
CA LEU A 35 -2.95 -8.57 2.50
C LEU A 35 -4.42 -8.67 2.03
N GLY A 36 -4.76 -8.20 0.82
CA GLY A 36 -6.14 -8.26 0.30
C GLY A 36 -7.15 -7.42 1.09
N ARG A 37 -6.70 -6.38 1.80
CA ARG A 37 -7.56 -5.51 2.63
C ARG A 37 -8.39 -4.52 1.81
N PHE A 38 -8.08 -4.39 0.52
CA PHE A 38 -8.85 -3.57 -0.41
C PHE A 38 -9.93 -4.34 -1.16
N ASP A 39 -10.00 -5.67 -1.03
CA ASP A 39 -11.08 -6.45 -1.60
C ASP A 39 -12.38 -6.26 -0.79
N HIS A 40 -13.52 -6.59 -1.38
CA HIS A 40 -14.81 -6.55 -0.68
C HIS A 40 -14.81 -7.53 0.50
N ALA A 41 -15.46 -7.13 1.60
CA ALA A 41 -15.54 -7.96 2.80
C ALA A 41 -16.48 -9.15 2.60
N ASP A 42 -16.04 -10.32 3.05
CA ASP A 42 -16.86 -11.52 3.22
C ASP A 42 -17.38 -11.58 4.68
N GLU A 43 -18.36 -12.44 4.97
CA GLU A 43 -19.02 -12.49 6.29
C GLU A 43 -18.07 -12.80 7.47
N GLU A 44 -16.93 -13.46 7.20
CA GLU A 44 -15.94 -13.85 8.21
C GLU A 44 -14.87 -12.78 8.50
N ASP A 45 -14.85 -11.68 7.73
CA ASP A 45 -13.81 -10.67 7.85
C ASP A 45 -14.02 -9.72 9.03
N ALA A 46 -12.92 -9.34 9.67
CA ALA A 46 -12.93 -8.20 10.60
C ALA A 46 -13.19 -6.90 9.82
N THR A 47 -14.30 -6.23 10.13
CA THR A 47 -14.72 -5.00 9.46
C THR A 47 -14.59 -3.76 10.35
N VAL A 48 -14.59 -2.59 9.70
CA VAL A 48 -14.65 -1.27 10.34
C VAL A 48 -15.73 -0.43 9.68
N GLU A 49 -16.43 0.37 10.49
CA GLU A 49 -17.35 1.39 10.00
C GLU A 49 -16.59 2.68 9.69
N VAL A 50 -16.71 3.16 8.46
CA VAL A 50 -15.97 4.31 7.95
C VAL A 50 -16.93 5.45 7.63
N THR A 51 -16.57 6.64 8.08
CA THR A 51 -17.25 7.90 7.72
C THR A 51 -16.39 8.67 6.72
N THR A 52 -16.68 8.46 5.43
CA THR A 52 -16.17 9.32 4.34
C THR A 52 -16.97 10.63 4.32
N GLY A 53 -16.36 11.75 3.90
CA GLY A 53 -16.89 13.10 4.12
C GLY A 53 -18.36 13.39 3.76
N SER A 54 -18.85 14.52 4.29
CA SER A 54 -20.21 15.09 4.34
C SER A 54 -21.17 14.43 5.35
N GLN A 55 -21.76 15.26 6.23
CA GLN A 55 -22.49 14.89 7.47
C GLN A 55 -23.76 14.02 7.29
N ASN A 56 -24.08 13.55 6.07
CA ASN A 56 -25.33 12.88 5.76
C ASN A 56 -25.18 11.53 5.01
N GLN A 57 -23.97 11.01 4.87
CA GLN A 57 -23.76 9.68 4.27
C GLN A 57 -23.76 8.60 5.36
N GLN A 58 -24.46 7.49 5.09
CA GLN A 58 -24.43 6.33 5.98
C GLN A 58 -23.01 5.78 6.09
N PRO A 59 -22.57 5.32 7.28
CA PRO A 59 -21.26 4.69 7.43
C PRO A 59 -21.11 3.51 6.48
N ILE A 60 -19.92 3.36 5.90
CA ILE A 60 -19.60 2.25 5.01
C ILE A 60 -18.86 1.20 5.82
N SER A 61 -19.32 -0.05 5.78
CA SER A 61 -18.58 -1.17 6.35
C SER A 61 -17.63 -1.74 5.30
N ARG A 62 -16.36 -1.92 5.67
CA ARG A 62 -15.34 -2.57 4.83
C ARG A 62 -14.33 -3.33 5.67
N ARG A 63 -13.51 -4.17 5.02
CA ARG A 63 -12.40 -4.88 5.66
C ARG A 63 -11.52 -3.91 6.44
N ARG A 64 -11.17 -4.29 7.67
CA ARG A 64 -10.22 -3.53 8.48
C ARG A 64 -8.85 -3.55 7.81
N THR A 65 -8.28 -2.36 7.62
CA THR A 65 -6.91 -2.21 7.15
C THR A 65 -5.91 -2.42 8.28
N VAL A 66 -4.66 -2.68 7.92
CA VAL A 66 -3.56 -2.77 8.88
C VAL A 66 -2.76 -1.47 8.88
N GLY A 67 -2.34 -1.04 10.06
CA GLY A 67 -1.35 0.02 10.22
C GLY A 67 0.08 -0.53 10.03
N ILE A 68 1.02 0.37 9.81
CA ILE A 68 2.45 0.06 9.74
C ILE A 68 3.22 0.95 10.72
N ILE A 69 4.27 0.38 11.30
CA ILE A 69 5.30 1.09 12.03
C ILE A 69 6.63 0.60 11.51
N ASP A 70 7.47 1.49 11.02
CA ASP A 70 8.77 1.14 10.48
C ASP A 70 9.85 1.96 11.16
N MET A 71 10.80 1.30 11.81
CA MET A 71 11.91 1.97 12.48
C MET A 71 13.21 1.62 11.77
N GLY A 72 13.72 2.56 10.97
CA GLY A 72 15.02 2.44 10.35
C GLY A 72 16.17 2.83 11.28
N GLY A 73 17.36 2.98 10.70
CA GLY A 73 18.52 3.50 11.43
C GLY A 73 18.38 4.98 11.79
N ALA A 74 17.80 5.80 10.91
CA ALA A 74 17.76 7.25 11.06
C ALA A 74 16.37 7.82 11.41
N SER A 75 15.30 7.19 10.93
CA SER A 75 13.93 7.66 11.10
C SER A 75 13.02 6.57 11.63
N LEU A 76 11.84 7.01 12.08
CA LEU A 76 10.71 6.19 12.46
C LEU A 76 9.48 6.68 11.70
N GLN A 77 8.72 5.76 11.13
CA GLN A 77 7.51 6.04 10.37
C GLN A 77 6.33 5.28 10.98
N ILE A 78 5.15 5.89 10.93
CA ILE A 78 3.90 5.24 11.31
C ILE A 78 2.79 5.69 10.36
N ALA A 79 1.96 4.75 9.91
CA ALA A 79 0.79 5.05 9.11
C ALA A 79 -0.37 4.10 9.40
N TYR A 80 -1.58 4.62 9.56
CA TYR A 80 -2.78 3.82 9.80
C TYR A 80 -4.05 4.56 9.38
N GLU A 81 -5.11 3.81 9.07
CA GLU A 81 -6.42 4.37 8.73
C GLU A 81 -7.09 5.00 9.97
N VAL A 82 -7.72 6.15 9.76
CA VAL A 82 -8.59 6.82 10.74
C VAL A 82 -10.03 6.75 10.22
N PRO A 83 -10.80 5.71 10.59
CA PRO A 83 -12.08 5.41 9.95
C PRO A 83 -13.20 6.38 10.37
N SER A 84 -13.15 6.91 11.59
CA SER A 84 -14.16 7.81 12.13
C SER A 84 -13.82 9.29 11.88
N ALA A 85 -14.82 10.16 12.00
CA ALA A 85 -14.60 11.60 12.02
C ALA A 85 -13.71 12.00 13.21
N ILE A 86 -12.76 12.91 12.97
CA ILE A 86 -11.88 13.43 14.02
C ILE A 86 -12.49 14.71 14.57
N THR A 87 -12.65 14.78 15.89
CA THR A 87 -12.97 16.01 16.60
C THR A 87 -11.68 16.63 17.13
N PHE A 88 -11.32 17.80 16.62
CA PHE A 88 -10.18 18.56 17.11
C PHE A 88 -10.58 19.47 18.27
N SER A 89 -9.72 19.60 19.27
CA SER A 89 -10.00 20.41 20.47
C SER A 89 -9.74 21.91 20.23
N SER A 90 -8.97 22.25 19.19
CA SER A 90 -8.63 23.63 18.82
C SER A 90 -8.28 23.77 17.33
N PRO A 91 -8.37 24.99 16.76
CA PRO A 91 -7.93 25.25 15.38
C PRO A 91 -6.46 24.93 15.13
N GLN A 92 -5.60 25.12 16.13
CA GLN A 92 -4.17 24.81 16.04
C GLN A 92 -3.94 23.30 15.93
N GLU A 93 -4.70 22.51 16.68
CA GLU A 93 -4.68 21.05 16.60
C GLU A 93 -5.21 20.54 15.26
N GLU A 94 -6.26 21.19 14.72
CA GLU A 94 -6.78 20.89 13.38
C GLU A 94 -5.74 21.12 12.29
N GLU A 95 -5.01 22.24 12.31
CA GLU A 95 -3.95 22.52 11.34
C GLU A 95 -2.80 21.51 11.44
N ALA A 96 -2.37 21.19 12.67
CA ALA A 96 -1.39 20.14 12.92
C ALA A 96 -1.88 18.79 12.38
N GLY A 97 -3.15 18.45 12.61
CA GLY A 97 -3.79 17.23 12.11
C GLY A 97 -3.84 17.16 10.58
N LYS A 98 -4.22 18.24 9.90
CA LYS A 98 -4.26 18.31 8.43
C LYS A 98 -2.90 18.01 7.79
N SER A 99 -1.81 18.43 8.42
CA SER A 99 -0.46 18.17 7.91
C SER A 99 -0.12 16.66 7.86
N VAL A 100 -0.62 15.88 8.83
CA VAL A 100 -0.33 14.44 9.00
C VAL A 100 -1.45 13.51 8.52
N LEU A 101 -2.60 14.05 8.11
CA LEU A 101 -3.71 13.27 7.53
C LEU A 101 -3.67 13.32 6.00
N ALA A 102 -3.72 12.16 5.37
CA ALA A 102 -3.86 12.01 3.92
C ALA A 102 -5.24 11.45 3.59
N GLU A 103 -6.03 12.18 2.81
CA GLU A 103 -7.30 11.69 2.26
C GLU A 103 -7.13 11.42 0.77
N PHE A 104 -7.48 10.21 0.33
CA PHE A 104 -7.35 9.81 -1.08
C PHE A 104 -8.34 8.71 -1.45
N ASN A 105 -8.67 8.63 -2.74
CA ASN A 105 -9.49 7.56 -3.31
C ASN A 105 -8.59 6.60 -4.10
N LEU A 106 -8.59 5.31 -3.73
CA LEU A 106 -7.93 4.23 -4.48
C LEU A 106 -8.81 3.66 -5.60
N GLY A 107 -10.10 3.96 -5.58
CA GLY A 107 -11.04 3.56 -6.62
C GLY A 107 -10.75 4.23 -7.96
N CYS A 108 -11.20 3.56 -9.02
CA CYS A 108 -11.12 4.09 -10.37
C CYS A 108 -12.20 5.15 -10.63
N ASP A 109 -13.38 5.02 -10.00
CA ASP A 109 -14.47 5.99 -10.06
C ASP A 109 -14.39 6.99 -8.88
N VAL A 110 -14.41 8.26 -9.22
CA VAL A 110 -14.26 9.38 -8.27
C VAL A 110 -15.54 9.60 -7.47
N GLU A 111 -16.70 9.18 -7.99
CA GLU A 111 -18.00 9.32 -7.32
C GLU A 111 -18.25 8.21 -6.28
N HIS A 112 -17.52 7.09 -6.37
CA HIS A 112 -17.63 5.99 -5.42
C HIS A 112 -16.72 6.20 -4.20
N THR A 113 -17.31 6.12 -3.00
CA THR A 113 -16.63 6.36 -1.72
C THR A 113 -16.03 5.11 -1.08
N GLN A 114 -16.30 3.90 -1.62
CA GLN A 114 -15.90 2.63 -1.01
C GLN A 114 -14.38 2.49 -0.81
N HIS A 115 -13.59 3.14 -1.67
CA HIS A 115 -12.13 3.16 -1.61
C HIS A 115 -11.54 4.53 -1.25
N VAL A 116 -12.33 5.39 -0.59
CA VAL A 116 -11.84 6.62 0.02
C VAL A 116 -11.28 6.30 1.39
N TYR A 117 -10.00 6.59 1.61
CA TYR A 117 -9.29 6.34 2.86
C TYR A 117 -8.78 7.65 3.44
N ARG A 118 -8.90 7.78 4.77
CA ARG A 118 -8.22 8.79 5.56
C ARG A 118 -7.11 8.07 6.33
N VAL A 119 -5.86 8.38 6.02
CA VAL A 119 -4.69 7.74 6.63
C VAL A 119 -3.92 8.79 7.40
N TYR A 120 -3.72 8.53 8.69
CA TYR A 120 -2.71 9.22 9.48
C TYR A 120 -1.34 8.71 9.05
N VAL A 121 -0.40 9.61 8.78
CA VAL A 121 0.96 9.29 8.37
C VAL A 121 1.93 10.35 8.89
N THR A 122 3.00 9.90 9.51
CA THR A 122 4.07 10.80 9.95
C THR A 122 5.44 10.10 9.95
N THR A 123 6.48 10.93 9.87
CA THR A 123 7.88 10.52 9.90
C THR A 123 8.63 11.33 10.96
N PHE A 124 9.26 10.63 11.89
CA PHE A 124 10.06 11.20 12.96
C PHE A 124 11.54 11.08 12.63
N LEU A 125 12.14 12.16 12.10
CA LEU A 125 13.57 12.21 11.81
C LEU A 125 14.39 12.21 13.11
N GLY A 126 15.43 11.38 13.15
CA GLY A 126 16.29 11.22 14.33
C GLY A 126 15.75 10.22 15.36
N PHE A 127 14.59 9.61 15.12
CA PHE A 127 13.97 8.60 16.00
C PHE A 127 14.25 7.16 15.56
N GLY A 128 15.00 6.96 14.48
CA GLY A 128 15.53 5.64 14.14
C GLY A 128 16.52 5.13 15.19
N GLY A 129 16.70 3.81 15.27
CA GLY A 129 17.46 3.20 16.37
C GLY A 129 18.92 3.67 16.49
N ASN A 130 19.60 3.92 15.37
CA ASN A 130 21.00 4.38 15.37
C ASN A 130 21.10 5.86 15.74
N MET A 131 20.23 6.71 15.16
CA MET A 131 20.20 8.14 15.49
C MET A 131 19.78 8.38 16.93
N ALA A 132 18.86 7.60 17.47
CA ALA A 132 18.50 7.64 18.88
C ALA A 132 19.71 7.31 19.77
N ARG A 133 20.49 6.28 19.42
CA ARG A 133 21.73 5.93 20.14
C ARG A 133 22.76 7.05 20.08
N GLN A 134 22.96 7.66 18.91
CA GLN A 134 23.89 8.77 18.75
C GLN A 134 23.49 9.97 19.62
N ARG A 135 22.21 10.38 19.61
CA ARG A 135 21.73 11.47 20.48
C ARG A 135 21.92 11.16 21.96
N TYR A 136 21.72 9.89 22.35
CA TYR A 136 21.97 9.42 23.71
C TYR A 136 23.45 9.58 24.10
N GLU A 137 24.37 9.10 23.27
CA GLU A 137 25.81 9.21 23.49
C GLU A 137 26.28 10.67 23.52
N ASP A 138 25.75 11.51 22.64
CA ASP A 138 26.04 12.94 22.59
C ASP A 138 25.68 13.65 23.91
N GLN A 139 24.48 13.40 24.41
CA GLN A 139 24.03 13.95 25.70
C GLN A 139 24.84 13.36 26.87
N LEU A 140 25.20 12.08 26.79
CA LEU A 140 26.01 11.41 27.80
C LEU A 140 27.40 12.04 27.93
N VAL A 141 28.08 12.29 26.80
CA VAL A 141 29.39 12.96 26.76
C VAL A 141 29.27 14.36 27.35
N ASN A 142 28.33 15.17 26.86
CA ASN A 142 28.15 16.55 27.31
C ASN A 142 27.88 16.65 28.82
N ASN A 143 26.95 15.83 29.34
CA ASN A 143 26.59 15.84 30.75
C ASN A 143 27.72 15.35 31.66
N THR A 144 28.48 14.34 31.23
CA THR A 144 29.57 13.79 32.03
C THR A 144 30.75 14.76 32.10
N LEU A 145 31.12 15.37 30.96
CA LEU A 145 32.15 16.40 30.92
C LEU A 145 31.77 17.63 31.75
N ALA A 146 30.51 18.07 31.67
CA ALA A 146 30.01 19.16 32.50
C ALA A 146 30.14 18.82 33.99
N LYS A 147 29.69 17.64 34.44
CA LYS A 147 29.81 17.19 35.84
C LYS A 147 31.27 17.10 36.30
N ASN A 148 32.16 16.59 35.47
CA ASN A 148 33.59 16.48 35.81
C ASN A 148 34.24 17.85 36.05
N ARG A 149 33.77 18.92 35.40
CA ARG A 149 34.24 20.29 35.67
C ARG A 149 33.89 20.77 37.08
N PHE A 150 32.81 20.26 37.68
CA PHE A 150 32.31 20.71 38.98
C PHE A 150 32.66 19.77 40.15
N LEU A 151 32.73 18.45 39.91
CA LEU A 151 32.71 17.44 40.99
C LEU A 151 34.02 16.65 41.18
N THR A 152 35.12 17.00 40.52
CA THR A 152 36.45 16.32 40.58
C THR A 152 36.44 14.78 40.43
N THR A 153 35.33 14.17 40.04
CA THR A 153 35.11 12.71 40.01
C THR A 153 35.80 12.01 38.84
N GLN A 154 36.22 12.75 37.80
CA GLN A 154 36.95 12.23 36.62
C GLN A 154 36.28 11.01 35.96
N THR A 155 34.95 10.92 36.01
CA THR A 155 34.21 9.75 35.50
C THR A 155 34.25 9.74 33.97
N GLY A 156 34.47 8.56 33.39
CA GLY A 156 34.51 8.31 31.95
C GLY A 156 35.74 8.87 31.23
N LEU A 157 36.76 9.37 31.94
CA LEU A 157 37.97 9.93 31.32
C LEU A 157 39.03 8.87 30.96
N ASN A 158 38.94 7.67 31.53
CA ASN A 158 39.82 6.53 31.25
C ASN A 158 39.10 5.20 31.52
N GLU A 159 39.73 4.08 31.15
CA GLU A 159 39.19 2.73 31.29
C GLU A 159 39.05 2.25 32.74
N ASP A 160 39.81 2.82 33.67
CA ASP A 160 39.77 2.47 35.10
C ASP A 160 38.56 3.08 35.80
N LYS A 161 38.09 4.24 35.31
CA LYS A 161 36.92 4.96 35.81
C LYS A 161 35.91 5.20 34.68
N PRO A 162 35.35 4.15 34.04
CA PRO A 162 34.42 4.33 32.94
C PRO A 162 33.08 4.89 33.43
N TYR A 163 32.33 5.54 32.55
CA TYR A 163 30.92 5.79 32.77
C TYR A 163 30.16 4.46 32.64
N LEU A 164 29.28 4.16 33.60
CA LEU A 164 28.49 2.94 33.61
C LEU A 164 27.20 3.14 32.78
N ASP A 165 27.16 2.60 31.57
CA ASP A 165 26.02 2.73 30.65
C ASP A 165 25.02 1.57 30.87
N PRO A 166 23.79 1.83 31.33
CA PRO A 166 22.78 0.77 31.52
C PRO A 166 22.34 0.12 30.19
N CYS A 167 22.46 0.83 29.08
CA CYS A 167 21.99 0.43 27.76
C CYS A 167 22.99 -0.38 26.93
N LEU A 168 24.20 -0.63 27.45
CA LEU A 168 25.17 -1.54 26.84
C LEU A 168 25.16 -2.89 27.56
N PRO A 169 25.41 -4.01 26.85
CA PRO A 169 25.49 -5.33 27.46
C PRO A 169 26.46 -5.40 28.65
N ALA A 170 26.12 -6.21 29.65
CA ALA A 170 26.89 -6.30 30.89
C ALA A 170 28.37 -6.62 30.64
N GLY A 171 29.26 -5.74 31.12
CA GLY A 171 30.72 -5.89 31.01
C GLY A 171 31.33 -5.56 29.65
N LEU A 172 30.56 -5.05 28.68
CA LEU A 172 31.11 -4.50 27.45
C LEU A 172 31.88 -3.20 27.76
N SER A 173 33.14 -3.11 27.34
CA SER A 173 33.89 -1.83 27.28
C SER A 173 33.67 -1.19 25.92
N ASP A 174 33.39 0.11 25.89
CA ASP A 174 33.16 0.87 24.67
C ASP A 174 33.62 2.32 24.83
N THR A 175 33.62 3.09 23.74
CA THR A 175 33.91 4.53 23.77
C THR A 175 32.87 5.31 22.99
N ALA A 176 32.47 6.47 23.52
CA ALA A 176 31.68 7.46 22.82
C ALA A 176 32.55 8.68 22.52
N VAL A 177 32.53 9.17 21.27
CA VAL A 177 33.38 10.26 20.82
C VAL A 177 32.54 11.42 20.31
N ARG A 178 32.77 12.63 20.84
CA ARG A 178 32.14 13.87 20.37
C ARG A 178 33.09 15.06 20.48
N ASP A 179 33.22 15.83 19.40
CA ASP A 179 34.01 17.06 19.34
C ASP A 179 35.42 16.92 19.96
N ASN A 180 36.11 15.82 19.59
CA ASN A 180 37.45 15.43 20.08
C ASN A 180 37.52 15.01 21.56
N ASN A 181 36.39 14.91 22.26
CA ASN A 181 36.31 14.31 23.59
C ASN A 181 35.95 12.83 23.47
N THR A 182 36.69 11.98 24.19
CA THR A 182 36.40 10.54 24.28
C THR A 182 35.90 10.23 25.68
N LEU A 183 34.76 9.55 25.76
CA LEU A 183 34.18 9.04 26.99
C LEU A 183 34.28 7.52 26.99
N TYR A 184 34.95 6.96 28.00
CA TYR A 184 35.07 5.52 28.20
C TYR A 184 33.82 5.00 28.91
N LEU A 185 33.21 3.96 28.34
CA LEU A 185 31.96 3.36 28.79
C LEU A 185 32.18 1.93 29.26
N ARG A 186 31.36 1.50 30.24
CA ARG A 186 31.22 0.11 30.63
C ARG A 186 29.75 -0.25 30.78
N GLY A 187 29.31 -1.27 30.06
CA GLY A 187 27.91 -1.70 30.07
C GLY A 187 27.51 -2.34 31.39
N GLN A 188 26.37 -1.91 31.94
CA GLN A 188 25.77 -2.54 33.12
C GLN A 188 24.75 -3.62 32.75
N GLY A 189 24.15 -3.54 31.56
CA GLY A 189 23.12 -4.49 31.14
C GLY A 189 21.81 -4.35 31.92
N ASP A 190 21.48 -3.15 32.39
CA ASP A 190 20.27 -2.87 33.15
C ASP A 190 19.18 -2.32 32.22
N TRP A 191 18.34 -3.23 31.72
CA TRP A 191 17.30 -2.90 30.75
C TRP A 191 16.26 -1.92 31.30
N THR A 192 15.85 -2.10 32.56
CA THR A 192 14.87 -1.21 33.22
C THR A 192 15.43 0.20 33.32
N ARG A 193 16.69 0.34 33.78
CA ARG A 193 17.34 1.65 33.84
C ARG A 193 17.59 2.21 32.44
N CYS A 194 17.84 1.35 31.45
CA CYS A 194 17.98 1.77 30.06
C CYS A 194 16.69 2.44 29.54
N GLN A 195 15.52 1.84 29.79
CA GLN A 195 14.23 2.44 29.45
C GLN A 195 14.07 3.84 30.04
N GLU A 196 14.40 3.99 31.33
CA GLU A 196 14.29 5.28 32.03
C GLU A 196 15.18 6.36 31.41
N VAL A 197 16.40 6.03 30.97
CA VAL A 197 17.33 7.01 30.40
C VAL A 197 17.08 7.31 28.92
N VAL A 198 16.44 6.41 28.17
CA VAL A 198 16.08 6.68 26.76
C VAL A 198 14.76 7.41 26.62
N ARG A 199 13.83 7.25 27.58
CA ARG A 199 12.49 7.86 27.54
C ARG A 199 12.49 9.39 27.32
N PRO A 200 13.40 10.19 27.92
CA PRO A 200 13.45 11.64 27.66
C PRO A 200 13.71 12.00 26.19
N PHE A 201 14.39 11.15 25.42
CA PHE A 201 14.68 11.39 24.00
C PHE A 201 13.45 11.24 23.10
N LEU A 202 12.33 10.75 23.64
CA LEU A 202 11.05 10.78 22.94
C LEU A 202 10.46 12.19 22.88
N GLY A 203 10.79 13.08 23.82
CA GLY A 203 10.11 14.37 23.96
C GLY A 203 8.60 14.16 24.11
N LEU A 204 8.18 13.46 25.17
CA LEU A 204 6.77 13.13 25.39
C LEU A 204 5.96 14.39 25.74
N HIS A 205 4.77 14.48 25.16
CA HIS A 205 3.79 15.53 25.43
C HIS A 205 2.47 14.90 25.90
N ASN A 206 1.65 15.70 26.61
CA ASN A 206 0.34 15.25 27.06
C ASN A 206 -0.71 15.31 25.93
N GLY A 207 -1.85 14.64 26.13
CA GLY A 207 -2.99 14.70 25.21
C GLY A 207 -2.75 13.92 23.91
N THR A 208 -3.13 14.54 22.79
CA THR A 208 -3.14 13.95 21.43
C THR A 208 -1.79 14.02 20.72
N MET A 209 -0.70 14.33 21.44
CA MET A 209 0.64 14.52 20.85
C MET A 209 1.51 13.28 21.01
N SER A 210 2.20 12.85 19.97
CA SER A 210 3.17 11.76 19.93
C SER A 210 4.60 12.28 20.17
N PRO A 211 5.68 11.46 20.06
CA PRO A 211 7.05 11.91 20.27
C PRO A 211 7.39 13.20 19.50
N GLY A 212 8.11 14.11 20.14
CA GLY A 212 8.49 15.39 19.53
C GLY A 212 7.35 16.37 19.30
N GLY A 213 6.17 16.14 19.90
CA GLY A 213 5.06 17.10 19.89
C GLY A 213 4.22 17.07 18.61
N VAL A 214 4.28 15.98 17.85
CA VAL A 214 3.52 15.81 16.61
C VAL A 214 2.13 15.28 16.92
N TYR A 215 1.08 15.86 16.35
CA TYR A 215 -0.29 15.35 16.51
C TYR A 215 -0.38 13.86 16.15
N GLN A 216 -1.15 13.11 16.92
CA GLN A 216 -1.46 11.70 16.72
C GLN A 216 -2.97 11.53 16.65
N ALA A 217 -3.45 11.02 15.52
CA ALA A 217 -4.85 10.64 15.41
C ALA A 217 -5.20 9.52 16.41
N PRO A 218 -6.46 9.41 16.86
CA PRO A 218 -6.85 8.35 17.78
C PRO A 218 -6.69 6.97 17.12
N ILE A 219 -6.17 6.00 17.88
CA ILE A 219 -6.08 4.59 17.47
C ILE A 219 -7.12 3.80 18.28
N ASN A 220 -8.01 3.09 17.59
CA ASN A 220 -8.92 2.15 18.25
C ASN A 220 -8.19 0.82 18.52
N PHE A 221 -7.47 0.72 19.64
CA PHE A 221 -6.66 -0.46 19.98
C PHE A 221 -7.46 -1.77 20.10
N SER A 222 -8.77 -1.73 20.39
CA SER A 222 -9.58 -2.96 20.44
C SER A 222 -9.96 -3.49 19.06
N ASN A 223 -9.95 -2.64 18.03
CA ASN A 223 -10.26 -3.01 16.65
C ASN A 223 -9.23 -2.43 15.67
N SER A 224 -7.94 -2.69 15.93
CA SER A 224 -6.83 -2.34 15.03
C SER A 224 -5.85 -3.49 14.92
N GLU A 225 -5.04 -3.48 13.86
CA GLU A 225 -3.93 -4.39 13.63
C GLU A 225 -2.77 -3.61 13.03
N PHE A 226 -1.53 -3.90 13.45
CA PHE A 226 -0.32 -3.23 12.99
C PHE A 226 0.78 -4.21 12.62
N TYR A 227 1.61 -3.82 11.64
CA TYR A 227 2.86 -4.47 11.32
C TYR A 227 4.06 -3.59 11.69
N GLY A 228 5.03 -4.17 12.39
CA GLY A 228 6.30 -3.57 12.77
C GLY A 228 7.44 -4.06 11.86
N PHE A 229 8.08 -3.14 11.13
CA PHE A 229 9.18 -3.44 10.21
C PHE A 229 10.53 -2.97 10.73
N SER A 230 11.59 -3.39 10.04
CA SER A 230 12.98 -3.01 10.30
C SER A 230 13.38 -3.27 11.76
N GLU A 231 13.75 -2.25 12.55
CA GLU A 231 14.19 -2.46 13.93
C GLU A 231 13.11 -3.08 14.82
N PHE A 232 11.80 -2.98 14.49
CA PHE A 232 10.78 -3.76 15.20
C PHE A 232 10.97 -5.26 15.01
N PHE A 233 11.31 -5.69 13.80
CA PHE A 233 11.62 -7.08 13.50
C PHE A 233 13.02 -7.46 14.00
N TYR A 234 14.05 -6.67 13.70
CA TYR A 234 15.43 -7.02 14.08
C TYR A 234 15.62 -7.08 15.60
N CYS A 235 14.97 -6.19 16.37
CA CYS A 235 15.04 -6.23 17.83
C CYS A 235 14.29 -7.44 18.43
N THR A 236 13.29 -7.98 17.75
CA THR A 236 12.54 -9.15 18.20
C THR A 236 13.14 -10.47 17.71
N GLU A 237 13.71 -10.50 16.50
CA GLU A 237 14.13 -11.74 15.85
C GLU A 237 15.63 -12.02 15.95
N ASP A 238 16.50 -11.06 15.61
CA ASP A 238 17.92 -11.33 15.32
C ASP A 238 18.62 -12.09 16.45
N VAL A 239 18.35 -11.69 17.70
CA VAL A 239 18.99 -12.28 18.88
C VAL A 239 18.02 -12.80 19.93
N LEU A 240 16.77 -12.34 19.94
CA LEU A 240 15.75 -12.81 20.89
C LEU A 240 14.91 -13.97 20.33
N ARG A 241 14.87 -14.16 19.00
CA ARG A 241 14.12 -15.22 18.31
C ARG A 241 12.61 -15.20 18.65
N LEU A 242 12.06 -13.99 18.77
CA LEU A 242 10.65 -13.69 19.08
C LEU A 242 9.94 -12.95 17.93
N GLY A 243 10.43 -13.06 16.68
CA GLY A 243 9.78 -12.45 15.54
C GLY A 243 8.34 -12.94 15.33
N GLY A 244 7.52 -12.13 14.67
CA GLY A 244 6.11 -12.45 14.43
C GLY A 244 5.20 -11.76 15.43
N GLN A 245 4.29 -12.52 16.06
CA GLN A 245 3.30 -11.93 16.97
C GLN A 245 3.97 -11.32 18.21
N TYR A 246 3.84 -10.00 18.39
CA TYR A 246 4.44 -9.28 19.51
C TYR A 246 3.70 -9.57 20.82
N ASP A 247 4.48 -9.76 21.89
CA ASP A 247 4.03 -9.95 23.26
C ASP A 247 4.97 -9.14 24.17
N SER A 248 4.44 -8.09 24.81
CA SER A 248 5.27 -7.16 25.56
C SER A 248 5.99 -7.83 26.72
N GLU A 249 5.35 -8.79 27.39
CA GLU A 249 5.91 -9.44 28.58
C GLU A 249 7.06 -10.38 28.21
N LYS A 250 6.86 -11.21 27.17
CA LYS A 250 7.93 -12.08 26.64
C LYS A 250 9.09 -11.25 26.11
N TYR A 251 8.79 -10.16 25.40
CA TYR A 251 9.79 -9.27 24.87
C TYR A 251 10.62 -8.59 25.97
N SER A 252 9.97 -8.00 26.98
CA SER A 252 10.66 -7.37 28.11
C SER A 252 11.53 -8.34 28.88
N ARG A 253 11.05 -9.57 29.14
CA ARG A 253 11.85 -10.61 29.81
C ARG A 253 13.08 -11.00 28.98
N ALA A 254 12.90 -11.30 27.70
CA ALA A 254 14.00 -11.67 26.82
C ALA A 254 15.02 -10.53 26.64
N ALA A 255 14.57 -9.28 26.55
CA ALA A 255 15.45 -8.12 26.46
C ALA A 255 16.26 -7.92 27.76
N MET A 256 15.61 -8.06 28.93
CA MET A 256 16.27 -8.00 30.24
C MET A 256 17.33 -9.10 30.42
N ASP A 257 17.00 -10.34 30.05
CA ASP A 257 17.93 -11.47 30.09
C ASP A 257 19.11 -11.28 29.13
N PHE A 258 18.84 -10.77 27.91
CA PHE A 258 19.89 -10.47 26.94
C PHE A 258 20.83 -9.37 27.46
N CYS A 259 20.30 -8.25 27.94
CA CYS A 259 21.08 -7.12 28.45
C CYS A 259 21.99 -7.51 29.61
N SER A 260 21.46 -8.28 30.57
CA SER A 260 22.18 -8.72 31.77
C SER A 260 23.19 -9.85 31.52
N THR A 261 23.15 -10.49 30.34
CA THR A 261 24.13 -11.50 29.95
C THR A 261 25.50 -10.85 29.70
N LYS A 262 26.56 -11.42 30.28
CA LYS A 262 27.93 -10.93 30.10
C LYS A 262 28.33 -10.87 28.63
N TRP A 263 29.00 -9.79 28.22
CA TRP A 263 29.47 -9.57 26.85
C TRP A 263 30.30 -10.73 26.29
N SER A 264 31.17 -11.34 27.10
CA SER A 264 31.95 -12.52 26.70
C SER A 264 31.07 -13.71 26.32
N THR A 265 30.00 -13.95 27.08
CA THR A 265 29.02 -15.01 26.80
C THR A 265 28.21 -14.70 25.55
N LEU A 266 27.81 -13.45 25.33
CA LEU A 266 27.11 -13.05 24.09
C LEU A 266 27.97 -13.30 22.86
N LYS A 267 29.26 -12.93 22.89
CA LYS A 267 30.21 -13.24 21.81
C LYS A 267 30.34 -14.75 21.56
N GLN A 268 30.49 -15.54 22.62
CA GLN A 268 30.55 -17.00 22.49
C GLN A 268 29.26 -17.58 21.84
N ARG A 269 28.08 -17.04 22.19
CA ARG A 269 26.82 -17.45 21.58
C ARG A 269 26.75 -17.10 20.09
N LEU A 270 27.31 -15.95 19.69
CA LEU A 270 27.43 -15.55 18.29
C LEU A 270 28.38 -16.50 17.53
N ASP A 271 29.56 -16.78 18.08
CA ASP A 271 30.55 -17.70 17.47
C ASP A 271 29.97 -19.12 17.30
N ASN A 272 29.13 -19.54 18.25
CA ASN A 272 28.40 -20.82 18.20
C ASN A 272 27.13 -20.80 17.33
N LYS A 273 26.85 -19.70 16.62
CA LYS A 273 25.69 -19.55 15.72
C LYS A 273 24.33 -19.77 16.41
N LEU A 274 24.20 -19.30 17.65
CA LEU A 274 22.94 -19.38 18.42
C LEU A 274 21.96 -18.23 18.13
N PHE A 275 22.38 -17.26 17.33
CA PHE A 275 21.56 -16.13 16.88
C PHE A 275 21.17 -16.29 15.41
N SER A 276 20.36 -15.37 14.90
CA SER A 276 20.02 -15.34 13.47
C SER A 276 21.27 -15.18 12.60
N GLN A 277 21.21 -15.64 11.36
CA GLN A 277 22.34 -15.56 10.41
C GLN A 277 22.74 -14.12 10.08
N GLN A 278 21.81 -13.17 10.18
CA GLN A 278 22.08 -11.75 9.95
C GLN A 278 22.67 -11.03 11.18
N ALA A 279 22.67 -11.65 12.36
CA ALA A 279 23.15 -11.01 13.57
C ALA A 279 24.69 -10.90 13.54
N ASP A 280 25.20 -9.70 13.78
CA ASP A 280 26.63 -9.42 13.88
C ASP A 280 27.01 -8.81 15.24
N LEU A 281 28.29 -8.49 15.43
CA LEU A 281 28.76 -7.85 16.66
C LEU A 281 28.10 -6.48 16.89
N GLY A 282 27.75 -5.75 15.83
CA GLY A 282 27.05 -4.47 15.92
C GLY A 282 25.64 -4.64 16.46
N ARG A 283 24.89 -5.61 15.95
CA ARG A 283 23.56 -6.00 16.46
C ARG A 283 23.64 -6.38 17.93
N LEU A 284 24.58 -7.26 18.32
CA LEU A 284 24.75 -7.64 19.72
C LEU A 284 25.07 -6.45 20.63
N LYS A 285 25.98 -5.57 20.20
CA LYS A 285 26.41 -4.39 20.95
C LYS A 285 25.26 -3.44 21.26
N TYR A 286 24.42 -3.14 20.26
CA TYR A 286 23.37 -2.13 20.39
C TYR A 286 21.97 -2.71 20.65
N GLN A 287 21.81 -4.03 20.69
CA GLN A 287 20.52 -4.67 20.95
C GLN A 287 19.88 -4.16 22.23
N CYS A 288 20.64 -4.04 23.33
CA CYS A 288 20.07 -3.63 24.61
C CYS A 288 19.44 -2.23 24.51
N PHE A 289 20.19 -1.25 23.99
CA PHE A 289 19.67 0.10 23.71
C PHE A 289 18.48 0.09 22.75
N LYS A 290 18.62 -0.55 21.58
CA LYS A 290 17.58 -0.54 20.54
C LYS A 290 16.31 -1.24 21.01
N SER A 291 16.44 -2.28 21.84
CA SER A 291 15.29 -2.99 22.39
C SER A 291 14.47 -2.14 23.36
N ALA A 292 15.15 -1.38 24.24
CA ALA A 292 14.53 -0.42 25.14
C ALA A 292 13.93 0.76 24.37
N TRP A 293 14.64 1.27 23.34
CA TRP A 293 14.15 2.33 22.47
C TRP A 293 12.87 1.93 21.72
N MET A 294 12.85 0.74 21.10
CA MET A 294 11.67 0.19 20.43
C MET A 294 10.48 0.08 21.39
N TYR A 295 10.72 -0.43 22.60
CA TYR A 295 9.69 -0.55 23.63
C TYR A 295 9.11 0.81 24.02
N GLU A 296 9.98 1.78 24.33
CA GLU A 296 9.54 3.12 24.73
C GLU A 296 8.85 3.86 23.59
N VAL A 297 9.33 3.74 22.34
CA VAL A 297 8.64 4.29 21.16
C VAL A 297 7.23 3.73 21.05
N LEU A 298 7.05 2.42 21.20
CA LEU A 298 5.76 1.76 21.06
C LEU A 298 4.79 2.12 22.19
N HIS A 299 5.20 1.89 23.43
CA HIS A 299 4.32 1.96 24.60
C HIS A 299 4.26 3.35 25.24
N SER A 300 5.37 4.09 25.31
CA SER A 300 5.37 5.46 25.83
C SER A 300 5.08 6.48 24.73
N GLY A 301 5.67 6.32 23.55
CA GLY A 301 5.56 7.26 22.43
C GLY A 301 4.20 7.20 21.77
N PHE A 302 3.86 6.06 21.15
CA PHE A 302 2.59 5.87 20.44
C PHE A 302 1.44 5.39 21.32
N ARG A 303 1.71 5.14 22.61
CA ARG A 303 0.72 4.76 23.62
C ARG A 303 0.01 3.44 23.33
N PHE A 304 0.69 2.50 22.67
CA PHE A 304 0.16 1.16 22.52
C PHE A 304 0.03 0.51 23.91
N PRO A 305 -1.12 -0.08 24.26
CA PRO A 305 -1.26 -0.83 25.50
C PRO A 305 -0.25 -1.99 25.57
N THR A 306 0.24 -2.32 26.76
CA THR A 306 1.15 -3.46 26.93
C THR A 306 0.49 -4.79 26.56
N ASN A 307 -0.82 -4.93 26.81
CA ASN A 307 -1.61 -6.09 26.40
C ASN A 307 -2.10 -6.03 24.94
N TYR A 308 -1.57 -5.15 24.09
CA TYR A 308 -1.95 -5.07 22.69
C TYR A 308 -1.50 -6.31 21.90
N ALA A 309 -2.46 -7.15 21.54
CA ALA A 309 -2.20 -8.46 20.92
C ALA A 309 -2.26 -8.44 19.39
N SER A 310 -2.40 -7.29 18.73
CA SER A 310 -2.56 -7.20 17.27
C SER A 310 -1.38 -6.52 16.56
N LEU A 311 -0.18 -6.56 17.16
CA LEU A 311 1.06 -6.13 16.53
C LEU A 311 1.87 -7.35 16.06
N LYS A 312 2.24 -7.38 14.78
CA LYS A 312 3.13 -8.40 14.21
C LYS A 312 4.42 -7.76 13.73
N THR A 313 5.57 -8.25 14.16
CA THR A 313 6.87 -7.86 13.61
C THR A 313 7.23 -8.76 12.44
N ALA A 314 7.67 -8.18 11.32
CA ALA A 314 8.01 -8.94 10.14
C ALA A 314 9.07 -8.21 9.30
N GLN A 315 9.92 -8.98 8.62
CA GLN A 315 10.76 -8.47 7.55
C GLN A 315 10.05 -8.54 6.20
N LEU A 316 9.30 -9.62 5.97
CA LEU A 316 8.61 -9.92 4.73
C LEU A 316 7.14 -10.26 5.02
N VAL A 317 6.27 -9.99 4.05
CA VAL A 317 4.87 -10.43 4.06
C VAL A 317 4.66 -11.33 2.84
N TYR A 318 4.27 -12.58 3.06
CA TYR A 318 4.19 -13.63 2.02
C TYR A 318 5.48 -13.77 1.19
N ASP A 319 6.63 -13.82 1.87
CA ASP A 319 7.97 -13.92 1.29
C ASP A 319 8.34 -12.79 0.31
N LYS A 320 7.63 -11.65 0.40
CA LYS A 320 7.90 -10.45 -0.37
C LYS A 320 8.17 -9.27 0.55
N GLU A 321 9.13 -8.46 0.15
CA GLU A 321 9.43 -7.22 0.84
C GLU A 321 8.29 -6.23 0.61
N VAL A 322 7.78 -5.64 1.68
CA VAL A 322 6.73 -4.63 1.60
C VAL A 322 7.38 -3.31 1.16
N GLN A 323 7.48 -3.14 -0.14
CA GLN A 323 8.08 -1.96 -0.76
C GLN A 323 7.04 -0.85 -0.93
N TRP A 324 7.36 0.38 -0.51
CA TRP A 324 6.54 1.56 -0.79
C TRP A 324 6.33 1.76 -2.29
N THR A 325 7.25 1.32 -3.13
CA THR A 325 7.14 1.40 -4.59
C THR A 325 5.92 0.66 -5.14
N LEU A 326 5.51 -0.45 -4.50
CA LEU A 326 4.30 -1.18 -4.88
C LEU A 326 3.04 -0.33 -4.66
N GLY A 327 2.92 0.34 -3.51
CA GLY A 327 1.80 1.24 -3.26
C GLY A 327 1.84 2.46 -4.18
N ALA A 328 3.03 2.96 -4.51
CA ALA A 328 3.19 4.08 -5.44
C ALA A 328 2.67 3.73 -6.84
N ILE A 329 3.05 2.57 -7.39
CA ILE A 329 2.56 2.14 -8.71
C ILE A 329 1.04 1.95 -8.69
N LEU A 330 0.49 1.24 -7.69
CA LEU A 330 -0.96 1.03 -7.54
C LEU A 330 -1.73 2.36 -7.51
N PHE A 331 -1.24 3.33 -6.73
CA PHE A 331 -1.87 4.64 -6.60
C PHE A 331 -1.83 5.44 -7.90
N LYS A 332 -0.69 5.44 -8.59
CA LYS A 332 -0.50 6.20 -9.85
C LYS A 332 -1.24 5.53 -11.03
N THR A 333 -1.47 4.22 -10.99
CA THR A 333 -2.18 3.47 -12.04
C THR A 333 -3.66 3.21 -11.76
N ARG A 334 -4.24 3.75 -10.69
CA ARG A 334 -5.63 3.47 -10.26
C ARG A 334 -6.72 3.73 -11.31
N PHE A 335 -6.46 4.55 -12.32
CA PHE A 335 -7.39 4.86 -13.40
C PHE A 335 -7.29 3.93 -14.61
N LEU A 336 -6.32 3.01 -14.65
CA LEU A 336 -6.19 2.06 -15.77
C LEU A 336 -7.48 1.24 -16.01
N PRO A 337 -8.16 0.71 -14.97
CA PRO A 337 -9.41 -0.05 -15.16
C PRO A 337 -10.54 0.75 -15.83
N LEU A 338 -10.53 2.09 -15.74
CA LEU A 338 -11.52 2.91 -16.44
C LEU A 338 -11.42 2.75 -17.95
N ARG A 339 -10.25 2.41 -18.51
CA ARG A 339 -10.14 2.20 -19.96
C ARG A 339 -10.97 1.00 -20.39
N ASP A 340 -10.90 -0.10 -19.65
CA ASP A 340 -11.62 -1.33 -19.95
C ASP A 340 -13.13 -1.16 -19.66
N LEU A 341 -13.49 -0.60 -18.50
CA LEU A 341 -14.89 -0.33 -18.13
C LEU A 341 -15.55 0.65 -19.10
N ARG A 342 -14.86 1.73 -19.44
CA ARG A 342 -15.37 2.74 -20.38
C ARG A 342 -15.39 2.22 -21.80
N GLN A 343 -14.59 1.23 -22.18
CA GLN A 343 -14.70 0.58 -23.49
C GLN A 343 -15.97 -0.27 -23.63
N GLU A 344 -16.50 -0.80 -22.52
CA GLU A 344 -17.84 -1.41 -22.49
C GLU A 344 -18.95 -0.34 -22.53
N THR A 345 -18.81 0.78 -21.82
CA THR A 345 -19.80 1.87 -21.82
C THR A 345 -19.76 2.73 -23.09
N LEU A 346 -18.60 2.86 -23.73
CA LEU A 346 -18.35 3.51 -25.03
C LEU A 346 -18.38 2.51 -26.19
N ARG A 347 -18.99 1.33 -26.04
CA ARG A 347 -19.63 0.70 -27.21
C ARG A 347 -20.70 1.66 -27.68
N GLN A 348 -20.26 2.56 -28.55
CA GLN A 348 -20.97 3.70 -29.06
C GLN A 348 -22.42 3.30 -29.35
N SER A 349 -23.36 3.99 -28.71
CA SER A 349 -24.70 4.14 -29.24
C SER A 349 -24.55 4.78 -30.61
N HIS A 350 -24.35 3.98 -31.65
CA HIS A 350 -24.34 4.48 -33.01
C HIS A 350 -25.66 5.25 -33.21
N PRO A 351 -25.61 6.51 -33.65
CA PRO A 351 -26.84 7.25 -33.92
C PRO A 351 -27.70 6.42 -34.87
N SER A 352 -28.97 6.22 -34.49
CA SER A 352 -29.96 5.39 -35.20
C SER A 352 -30.15 5.76 -36.68
N TRP A 353 -29.58 6.89 -37.10
CA TRP A 353 -29.60 7.38 -38.48
C TRP A 353 -28.98 6.42 -39.50
N LEU A 354 -27.95 5.64 -39.12
CA LEU A 354 -27.36 4.63 -40.03
C LEU A 354 -28.24 3.38 -40.21
N ARG A 355 -29.15 3.05 -39.27
CA ARG A 355 -30.12 1.95 -39.44
C ARG A 355 -31.27 2.34 -40.37
N SER A 356 -31.73 3.59 -40.37
CA SER A 356 -32.79 4.05 -41.27
C SER A 356 -32.38 3.96 -42.75
N SER A 357 -31.13 4.29 -43.09
CA SER A 357 -30.66 4.20 -44.49
C SER A 357 -30.48 2.76 -44.99
N PHE A 358 -30.26 1.78 -44.11
CA PHE A 358 -30.12 0.37 -44.51
C PHE A 358 -31.49 -0.27 -44.78
N VAL A 359 -32.50 0.04 -43.96
CA VAL A 359 -33.88 -0.46 -44.12
C VAL A 359 -34.53 0.12 -45.38
N TYR A 360 -34.35 1.43 -45.63
CA TYR A 360 -34.90 2.09 -46.83
C TYR A 360 -34.32 1.52 -48.14
N ASN A 361 -33.01 1.24 -48.16
CA ASN A 361 -32.36 0.64 -49.33
C ASN A 361 -32.84 -0.80 -49.59
N HIS A 362 -33.10 -1.59 -48.55
CA HIS A 362 -33.55 -2.98 -48.73
C HIS A 362 -34.97 -3.06 -49.33
N HIS A 363 -35.88 -2.18 -48.89
CA HIS A 363 -37.23 -2.11 -49.46
C HIS A 363 -37.23 -1.58 -50.91
N LEU A 364 -36.39 -0.60 -51.21
CA LEU A 364 -36.24 -0.10 -52.58
C LEU A 364 -35.68 -1.18 -53.53
N PHE A 365 -34.66 -1.92 -53.10
CA PHE A 365 -34.08 -3.01 -53.90
C PHE A 365 -35.09 -4.14 -54.14
N SER A 366 -35.87 -4.49 -53.12
CA SER A 366 -36.94 -5.51 -53.22
C SER A 366 -38.06 -5.06 -54.16
N LEU A 367 -38.46 -3.79 -54.13
CA LEU A 367 -39.44 -3.22 -55.06
C LEU A 367 -38.94 -3.26 -56.50
N CYS A 368 -37.67 -2.88 -56.75
CA CYS A 368 -37.07 -2.93 -58.08
C CYS A 368 -37.01 -4.36 -58.64
N ILE A 369 -36.63 -5.35 -57.82
CA ILE A 369 -36.64 -6.76 -58.24
C ILE A 369 -38.06 -7.20 -58.60
N LEU A 370 -39.06 -6.84 -57.80
CA LEU A 370 -40.45 -7.23 -58.03
C LEU A 370 -41.00 -6.64 -59.34
N VAL A 371 -40.66 -5.38 -59.66
CA VAL A 371 -41.03 -4.74 -60.94
C VAL A 371 -40.38 -5.45 -62.13
N VAL A 372 -39.09 -5.80 -62.04
CA VAL A 372 -38.39 -6.52 -63.10
C VAL A 372 -38.98 -7.91 -63.32
N VAL A 373 -39.28 -8.65 -62.25
CA VAL A 373 -39.91 -9.98 -62.34
C VAL A 373 -41.31 -9.89 -62.97
N LEU A 374 -42.11 -8.89 -62.58
CA LEU A 374 -43.42 -8.66 -63.20
C LEU A 374 -43.31 -8.31 -64.69
N ALA A 375 -42.33 -7.48 -65.08
CA ALA A 375 -42.09 -7.17 -66.48
C ALA A 375 -41.67 -8.41 -67.28
N ILE A 376 -40.80 -9.27 -66.73
CA ILE A 376 -40.41 -10.54 -67.34
C ILE A 376 -41.62 -11.47 -67.46
N LEU A 377 -42.45 -11.60 -66.43
CA LEU A 377 -43.66 -12.42 -66.46
C LEU A 377 -44.65 -11.92 -67.51
N LEU A 378 -44.89 -10.62 -67.57
CA LEU A 378 -45.76 -10.01 -68.59
C LEU A 378 -45.18 -10.21 -70.00
N TYR A 379 -43.86 -10.11 -70.16
CA TYR A 379 -43.18 -10.38 -71.42
C TYR A 379 -43.33 -11.84 -71.86
N ILE A 380 -43.13 -12.80 -70.95
CA ILE A 380 -43.34 -14.24 -71.21
C ILE A 380 -44.81 -14.53 -71.51
N LEU A 381 -45.76 -13.94 -70.76
CA LEU A 381 -47.19 -14.11 -71.02
C LEU A 381 -47.58 -13.51 -72.38
N ARG A 382 -46.99 -12.38 -72.76
CA ARG A 382 -47.17 -11.78 -74.08
C ARG A 382 -46.60 -12.68 -75.18
N LEU A 383 -45.39 -13.23 -75.00
CA LEU A 383 -44.79 -14.20 -75.91
C LEU A 383 -45.65 -15.46 -76.04
N ARG A 384 -46.17 -16.01 -74.93
CA ARG A 384 -47.10 -17.14 -74.95
C ARG A 384 -48.39 -16.80 -75.69
N ARG A 385 -48.95 -15.60 -75.51
CA ARG A 385 -50.14 -15.15 -76.27
C ARG A 385 -49.84 -14.99 -77.75
N ILE A 386 -48.66 -14.47 -78.12
CA ILE A 386 -48.25 -14.36 -79.52
C ILE A 386 -48.07 -15.75 -80.12
N HIS A 387 -47.37 -16.65 -79.44
CA HIS A 387 -47.18 -18.02 -79.90
C HIS A 387 -48.50 -18.80 -80.02
N GLN A 388 -49.44 -18.62 -79.07
CA GLN A 388 -50.79 -19.18 -79.17
C GLN A 388 -51.63 -18.56 -80.32
N ARG A 389 -51.35 -17.31 -80.72
CA ARG A 389 -51.98 -16.69 -81.89
C ARG A 389 -51.36 -17.22 -83.18
N GLU A 390 -50.05 -17.40 -83.23
CA GLU A 390 -49.35 -18.02 -84.36
C GLU A 390 -49.77 -19.49 -84.53
N GLN A 391 -49.90 -20.26 -83.45
CA GLN A 391 -50.44 -21.63 -83.50
C GLN A 391 -51.88 -21.66 -84.00
N ARG A 392 -52.74 -20.73 -83.55
CA ARG A 392 -54.12 -20.61 -84.08
C ARG A 392 -54.15 -20.19 -85.55
N GLN A 393 -53.25 -19.31 -85.98
CA GLN A 393 -53.13 -18.96 -87.40
C GLN A 393 -52.60 -20.13 -88.23
N ALA A 394 -51.68 -20.94 -87.70
CA ALA A 394 -51.19 -22.15 -88.36
C ALA A 394 -52.27 -23.25 -88.41
N GLU A 395 -53.10 -23.41 -87.37
CA GLU A 395 -54.28 -24.29 -87.41
C GLU A 395 -55.31 -23.84 -88.44
N VAL A 396 -55.61 -22.54 -88.51
CA VAL A 396 -56.49 -21.97 -89.54
C VAL A 396 -55.90 -22.15 -90.95
N LEU A 397 -54.60 -21.96 -91.11
CA LEU A 397 -53.93 -22.19 -92.40
C LEU A 397 -53.94 -23.68 -92.76
N ASN A 398 -53.68 -24.60 -91.84
CA ASN A 398 -53.80 -26.04 -92.08
C ASN A 398 -55.24 -26.47 -92.42
N LEU A 399 -56.27 -25.81 -91.85
CA LEU A 399 -57.68 -26.01 -92.22
C LEU A 399 -57.96 -25.53 -93.65
N ILE A 400 -57.41 -24.39 -94.06
CA ILE A 400 -57.54 -23.87 -95.43
C ILE A 400 -56.80 -24.77 -96.45
N TRP A 401 -55.62 -25.30 -96.09
CA TRP A 401 -54.90 -26.27 -96.93
C TRP A 401 -55.58 -27.65 -96.96
N ALA A 402 -56.36 -28.01 -95.93
CA ALA A 402 -57.20 -29.21 -95.94
C ALA A 402 -58.43 -29.03 -96.85
N GLU A 403 -59.01 -27.83 -96.94
CA GLU A 403 -60.08 -27.50 -97.90
C GLU A 403 -59.58 -27.39 -99.35
N GLU A 404 -58.33 -26.94 -99.58
CA GLU A 404 -57.71 -26.96 -100.93
C GLU A 404 -57.14 -28.34 -101.32
N GLY A 405 -56.96 -29.26 -100.36
CA GLY A 405 -56.52 -30.64 -100.58
C GLY A 405 -57.63 -31.62 -100.96
N GLU A 406 -58.90 -31.30 -100.73
CA GLU A 406 -60.05 -32.12 -101.14
C GLU A 406 -60.64 -31.71 -102.51
N ALA A 407 -60.11 -30.67 -103.16
CA ALA A 407 -60.53 -30.21 -104.50
C ALA A 407 -59.64 -30.72 -105.66
N LEU A 408 -58.87 -31.79 -105.44
CA LEU A 408 -58.14 -32.51 -106.49
C LEU A 408 -58.29 -34.04 -106.28
N LEU A 409 -59.37 -34.58 -106.85
CA LEU A 409 -59.38 -35.63 -107.88
C LEU A 409 -60.52 -36.64 -107.67
N PRO A 410 -61.11 -37.17 -108.76
CA PRO A 410 -60.95 -36.85 -110.19
C PRO A 410 -62.06 -35.95 -110.74
#